data_AF-A0A3B9X4H0-F1
#
_entry.id   AF-A0A3B9X4H0-F1
#
_cell.length_a   1.000
_cell.length_b   1.000
_cell.length_c   1.000
_cell.angle_alpha   90.00
_cell.angle_beta   90.00
_cell.angle_gamma   90.00
#
_symmetry.space_group_name_H-M   'P 1'
#
loop_
_entity.id
_entity.type
_entity.pdbx_description
1 polymer ?
#
loop_
_entity_poly.entity_id
_entity_poly.type
_entity_poly.pdbx_seq_one_letter_code
_entity_poly.pdbx_strand_id
1 'polypeptide(L)' 'MSTVSSVKAVSCPNCGTQVEWIEKNEYRPFCSDRCKLIDFGQWATEQHSIAGAPSFPDFEDDDGGIQ' A
#
# COMPACT_ATOMS: atom_id res chain seq x y z
N MET A 1 -1.68 33.30 -24.54
CA MET A 1 -2.41 32.55 -23.49
C MET A 1 -2.13 31.08 -23.73
N SER A 2 -1.48 30.40 -22.80
CA SER A 2 -1.50 28.93 -22.66
C SER A 2 -0.67 28.56 -21.43
N THR A 3 -1.34 28.44 -20.28
CA THR A 3 -0.77 27.75 -19.13
C THR A 3 -0.88 26.25 -19.40
N VAL A 4 0.22 25.64 -19.84
CA VAL A 4 0.30 24.17 -19.95
C VAL A 4 0.30 23.62 -18.53
N SER A 5 -0.83 23.10 -18.07
CA SER A 5 -0.92 22.40 -16.80
C SER A 5 -0.33 21.01 -17.00
N SER A 6 0.86 20.77 -16.43
CA SER A 6 1.54 19.47 -16.50
C SER A 6 0.79 18.49 -15.61
N VAL A 7 0.16 17.48 -16.22
CA VAL A 7 -0.58 16.43 -15.51
C VAL A 7 0.43 15.47 -14.88
N LYS A 8 0.36 15.31 -13.55
CA LYS A 8 1.19 14.33 -12.84
C LYS A 8 0.85 12.93 -13.34
N ALA A 9 1.87 12.16 -13.72
CA ALA A 9 1.71 10.76 -14.09
C ALA A 9 2.37 9.85 -13.03
N VAL A 10 1.73 8.73 -12.69
CA VAL A 10 2.22 7.74 -11.71
C VAL A 10 2.15 6.34 -12.30
N SER A 11 2.97 5.41 -11.82
CA SER A 11 2.90 4.01 -12.27
C SER A 11 1.86 3.23 -11.47
N CYS A 12 1.07 2.42 -12.16
CA CYS A 12 0.12 1.48 -11.55
C CYS A 12 0.88 0.47 -10.68
N PRO A 13 0.57 0.34 -9.38
CA PRO A 13 1.30 -0.56 -8.47
C PRO A 13 1.24 -2.03 -8.90
N ASN A 14 0.13 -2.47 -9.48
CA ASN A 14 -0.08 -3.86 -9.86
C ASN A 14 0.61 -4.26 -11.18
N CYS A 15 0.68 -3.37 -12.18
CA CYS A 15 1.15 -3.73 -13.53
C CYS A 15 2.15 -2.77 -14.16
N GLY A 16 2.52 -1.68 -13.48
CA GLY A 16 3.51 -0.71 -13.92
C GLY A 16 3.04 0.28 -15.00
N THR A 17 1.82 0.14 -15.54
CA THR A 17 1.29 1.07 -16.55
C THR A 17 1.26 2.50 -16.04
N GLN A 18 1.74 3.46 -16.84
CA GLN A 18 1.71 4.87 -16.48
C GLN A 18 0.28 5.42 -16.58
N VAL A 19 -0.20 6.07 -15.52
CA VAL A 19 -1.54 6.65 -15.44
C VAL A 19 -1.48 8.12 -15.06
N GLU A 20 -2.32 8.92 -15.71
CA GLU A 20 -2.49 10.33 -15.40
C GLU A 20 -3.28 10.53 -14.10
N TRP A 21 -2.84 11.49 -13.29
CA TRP A 21 -3.48 11.87 -12.03
C TRP A 21 -4.62 12.87 -12.28
N ILE A 22 -5.68 12.42 -12.96
CA ILE A 22 -6.86 13.23 -13.33
C ILE A 22 -8.15 12.57 -12.89
N GLU A 23 -9.18 13.37 -12.52
CA GLU A 23 -10.48 12.89 -12.00
C GLU A 23 -11.12 11.79 -12.82
N LYS A 24 -11.01 11.85 -14.15
CA LYS A 24 -11.54 10.86 -15.09
C LYS A 24 -11.06 9.42 -14.82
N ASN A 25 -9.88 9.21 -14.24
CA ASN A 25 -9.45 7.87 -13.84
C ASN A 25 -9.93 7.54 -12.42
N GLU A 26 -11.15 7.05 -12.24
CA GLU A 26 -11.73 6.78 -10.90
C GLU A 26 -10.95 5.74 -10.07
N TYR A 27 -10.01 5.02 -10.67
CA TYR A 27 -9.25 3.94 -10.05
C TYR A 27 -7.82 4.33 -9.64
N ARG A 28 -7.45 5.62 -9.72
CA ARG A 28 -6.11 6.09 -9.29
C ARG A 28 -5.74 5.54 -7.89
N PRO A 29 -4.52 5.02 -7.68
CA PRO A 29 -3.35 5.04 -8.58
C PRO A 29 -3.30 3.89 -9.61
N PHE A 30 -4.33 3.06 -9.71
CA PHE A 30 -4.38 1.93 -10.64
C PHE A 30 -4.83 2.36 -12.05
N CYS A 31 -4.50 1.55 -13.06
CA CYS A 31 -4.90 1.79 -14.45
C CYS A 31 -6.33 1.32 -14.77
N SER A 32 -6.94 0.51 -13.90
CA SER A 32 -8.27 -0.06 -14.09
C SER A 32 -8.80 -0.65 -12.78
N ASP A 33 -10.11 -0.89 -12.74
CA ASP A 33 -10.76 -1.62 -11.64
C ASP A 33 -10.15 -3.01 -11.41
N ARG A 34 -9.82 -3.72 -12.49
CA ARG A 34 -9.15 -5.03 -12.42
C ARG A 34 -7.85 -4.96 -11.63
N CYS A 35 -6.99 -3.97 -11.88
CA CYS A 35 -5.72 -3.86 -11.17
C CYS A 35 -5.90 -3.52 -9.69
N LYS A 36 -6.90 -2.70 -9.36
CA LYS A 36 -7.29 -2.40 -7.97
C LYS A 36 -7.74 -3.67 -7.23
N LEU A 37 -8.58 -4.49 -7.87
CA LEU A 37 -9.09 -5.73 -7.28
C LEU A 37 -8.01 -6.80 -7.10
N ILE A 38 -7.05 -6.89 -8.04
CA ILE A 38 -5.92 -7.82 -7.91
C ILE A 38 -5.04 -7.43 -6.72
N ASP A 39 -4.68 -6.14 -6.60
CA ASP A 39 -3.88 -5.64 -5.48
C ASP A 39 -4.57 -5.95 -4.14
N PHE A 40 -5.88 -5.66 -4.04
CA PHE A 40 -6.69 -6.05 -2.88
C PHE A 40 -6.64 -7.56 -2.60
N GLY A 41 -6.75 -8.40 -3.63
CA GLY A 41 -6.65 -9.85 -3.49
C GLY A 41 -5.27 -10.33 -3.00
N GLN A 42 -4.19 -9.66 -3.39
CA GLN A 42 -2.83 -9.97 -2.92
C GLN A 42 -2.67 -9.67 -1.42
N TRP A 43 -3.28 -8.60 -0.93
CA TRP A 43 -3.36 -8.33 0.51
C TRP A 43 -4.22 -9.36 1.24
N ALA A 44 -5.40 -9.70 0.71
CA ALA A 44 -6.30 -10.68 1.31
C ALA A 44 -5.71 -12.10 1.36
N THR A 45 -4.75 -12.41 0.50
CA THR A 45 -4.06 -13.71 0.42
C THR A 45 -2.64 -13.69 1.01
N GLU A 46 -2.29 -12.64 1.74
CA GLU A 46 -0.98 -12.46 2.40
C GLU A 46 0.23 -12.51 1.45
N GLN A 47 0.03 -12.32 0.14
CA GLN A 47 1.12 -12.13 -0.81
C GLN A 47 1.83 -10.78 -0.58
N HIS A 48 1.08 -9.79 -0.09
CA HIS A 48 1.62 -8.56 0.46
C HIS A 48 1.55 -8.60 1.99
N SER A 49 2.68 -8.35 2.64
CA SER A 49 2.80 -8.30 4.10
C SER A 49 3.73 -7.16 4.49
N ILE A 50 3.40 -6.47 5.59
CA ILE A 50 4.30 -5.49 6.21
C ILE A 50 5.03 -6.20 7.33
N ALA A 51 6.36 -6.21 7.29
CA ALA A 51 7.17 -6.80 8.36
C ALA A 51 6.93 -6.02 9.66
N GLY A 52 6.50 -6.72 10.71
CA GLY A 52 6.39 -6.16 12.06
C GLY A 52 7.74 -6.16 12.77
N ALA A 53 7.96 -5.16 13.63
CA ALA A 53 8.93 -5.30 14.71
C ALA A 53 8.38 -6.30 15.74
N PRO A 54 9.23 -7.04 16.47
CA PRO A 54 8.77 -7.92 17.55
C PRO A 54 7.91 -7.12 18.54
N SER A 55 6.69 -7.59 18.80
CA SER A 55 5.66 -6.83 19.52
C SER A 55 5.68 -7.01 21.04
N PHE A 56 6.77 -7.50 21.60
CA PHE A 56 6.96 -7.57 23.05
C PHE A 56 8.42 -7.24 23.37
N PRO A 57 8.71 -6.27 24.26
CA PRO A 57 9.92 -6.41 25.06
C PRO A 57 9.75 -7.71 25.85
N ASP A 58 10.77 -8.57 25.86
CA ASP A 58 10.80 -9.75 26.72
C ASP A 58 10.55 -9.26 28.16
N PHE A 59 9.31 -9.39 28.63
CA PHE A 59 9.04 -9.31 30.06
C PHE A 59 9.59 -10.61 30.62
N GLU A 60 10.86 -10.57 31.01
CA GLU A 60 11.41 -11.57 31.91
C GLU A 60 10.46 -11.65 33.10
N ASP A 61 9.81 -12.80 33.30
CA ASP A 61 9.14 -13.13 34.55
C ASP A 61 10.19 -13.02 35.67
N ASP A 62 10.34 -11.82 36.25
CA ASP A 62 10.95 -11.64 37.55
C ASP A 62 10.05 -12.38 38.53
N ASP A 63 10.42 -13.64 38.79
CA ASP A 63 10.06 -14.40 39.97
C ASP A 63 10.40 -13.55 41.20
N GLY A 64 9.50 -12.61 41.50
CA GLY A 64 9.50 -11.80 42.69
C GLY A 64 9.14 -12.68 43.87
N GLY A 65 10.07 -13.56 44.23
CA GLY A 65 10.17 -14.18 45.54
C GLY A 65 10.29 -13.07 46.59
N ILE A 66 9.15 -12.56 47.05
CA ILE A 66 9.04 -11.93 48.35
C ILE A 66 8.79 -13.02 49.39
N GLN A 67 9.90 -13.38 50.05
CA GLN A 67 10.09 -14.03 51.35
C GLN A 67 8.93 -14.79 51.98
#